data_AF-A0A2C9K0K3-F1
#
_entry.id   AF-A0A2C9K0K3-F1
#
_cell.length_a   1.000
_cell.length_b   1.000
_cell.length_c   1.000
_cell.angle_alpha   90.00
_cell.angle_beta   90.00
_cell.angle_gamma   90.00
#
_symmetry.space_group_name_H-M   'P 1'
#
loop_
_entity.id
_entity.type
_entity.pdbx_description
1 polymer ?
#
loop_
_entity_poly.entity_id
_entity_poly.type
_entity_poly.pdbx_seq_one_letter_code
_entity_poly.pdbx_strand_id
1 'polypeptide(L)'
;MAIYEIFSHPELRRYKTSIISKATLLMFLILIITFIPPLIIVYRSYGFWLREATYREQPNVAFKKEFILQVDLQSGSPAVYSTFQQYNQLMQSYLRIPLVKAREDDTNGDGKYDVLNLDLEVPMNVEDEVVGVKLLLFFYYKLRKFSQFHMESLAYIEYVSPIPGASLHIFGDLRLRQKQLLGHKGTDIRFNSSLVNPASPYADSYSLATIFKNYTSRNVTTVLQDANKIWTSGRGSTNPFKITAVINYPEEVISYTPGFWNLIKWGWVQYVSVLLIFLYIFNKVKVFIFQHQLVPTIVESSLTMQNGRKDKVM
;
A
#
# COMPACT_ATOMS: atom_id res chain seq x y z
N MET A 1 27.71 50.96 44.97
CA MET A 1 28.30 49.61 44.81
C MET A 1 27.28 48.73 44.10
N ALA A 2 27.65 48.13 42.97
CA ALA A 2 26.80 47.16 42.28
C ALA A 2 26.89 45.81 43.02
N ILE A 3 25.76 45.35 43.53
CA ILE A 3 25.65 44.05 44.22
C ILE A 3 25.52 42.99 43.12
N TYR A 4 26.40 41.99 43.12
CA TYR A 4 26.35 40.86 42.19
C TYR A 4 26.16 39.57 42.96
N GLU A 5 25.28 38.70 42.46
CA GLU A 5 24.96 37.43 43.09
C GLU A 5 26.06 36.41 42.79
N ILE A 6 26.82 36.03 43.82
CA ILE A 6 28.00 35.14 43.69
C ILE A 6 27.59 33.66 43.66
N PHE A 7 26.47 33.32 44.31
CA PHE A 7 26.03 31.94 44.43
C PHE A 7 24.54 31.88 44.75
N SER A 8 23.82 30.97 44.11
CA SER A 8 22.44 30.64 44.44
C SER A 8 22.28 29.12 44.51
N HIS A 9 21.45 28.65 45.44
CA HIS A 9 21.08 27.24 45.57
C HIS A 9 19.55 27.12 45.71
N PRO A 10 18.94 26.04 45.19
CA PRO A 10 17.50 25.85 45.29
C PRO A 10 17.08 25.55 46.73
N GLU A 11 16.07 26.26 47.24
CA GLU A 11 15.41 25.97 48.53
C GLU A 11 14.13 25.15 48.28
N LEU A 12 13.94 24.08 49.05
CA LEU A 12 12.75 23.23 48.95
C LEU A 12 11.63 23.80 49.83
N ARG A 13 10.61 24.39 49.20
CA ARG A 13 9.38 24.85 49.86
C ARG A 13 8.28 23.80 49.73
N ARG A 14 7.70 23.39 50.86
CA ARG A 14 6.59 22.41 50.88
C ARG A 14 5.28 23.13 51.17
N TYR A 15 4.28 22.92 50.31
CA TYR A 15 2.92 23.41 50.49
C TYR A 15 2.04 22.24 50.94
N LYS A 16 1.50 22.30 52.17
CA LYS A 16 0.66 21.24 52.75
C LYS A 16 -0.80 21.69 52.86
N THR A 17 -1.72 20.76 52.63
CA THR A 17 -3.17 20.97 52.68
C THR A 17 -3.87 19.72 53.21
N SER A 18 -5.13 19.84 53.63
CA SER A 18 -5.98 18.67 53.93
C SER A 18 -6.52 18.04 52.64
N ILE A 19 -6.93 16.77 52.70
CA ILE A 19 -7.39 15.97 51.56
C ILE A 19 -8.65 16.56 50.90
N ILE A 20 -9.57 17.11 51.70
CA ILE A 20 -10.79 17.77 51.24
C ILE A 20 -10.63 19.28 51.45
N SER A 21 -10.01 19.96 50.49
CA SER A 21 -9.81 21.41 50.52
C SER A 21 -9.92 22.03 49.13
N LYS A 22 -10.12 23.36 49.07
CA LYS A 22 -10.12 24.09 47.79
C LYS A 22 -8.80 23.93 47.02
N ALA A 23 -7.69 23.75 47.74
CA ALA A 23 -6.37 23.54 47.15
C ALA A 23 -6.21 22.15 46.52
N THR A 24 -6.75 21.10 47.14
CA THR A 24 -6.73 19.76 46.53
C THR A 24 -7.62 19.68 45.31
N LEU A 25 -8.79 20.31 45.34
CA LEU A 25 -9.66 20.42 44.17
C LEU A 25 -8.99 21.18 43.01
N LEU A 26 -8.31 22.29 43.30
CA LEU A 26 -7.55 23.04 42.29
C LEU A 26 -6.42 22.19 41.70
N MET A 27 -5.66 21.49 42.54
CA MET A 27 -4.59 20.59 42.07
C MET A 27 -5.12 19.46 41.20
N PHE A 28 -6.26 18.89 41.56
CA PHE A 28 -6.94 17.89 40.74
C PHE A 28 -7.39 18.46 39.39
N LEU A 29 -7.94 19.68 39.38
CA LEU A 29 -8.34 20.37 38.16
C LEU A 29 -7.13 20.69 37.27
N ILE A 30 -6.02 21.17 37.84
CA ILE A 30 -4.76 21.38 37.10
C ILE A 30 -4.27 20.06 36.51
N LEU A 31 -4.34 18.95 37.26
CA LEU A 31 -3.96 17.63 36.76
C LEU A 31 -4.83 17.22 35.55
N ILE A 32 -6.15 17.36 35.65
CA ILE A 32 -7.09 17.13 34.55
C ILE A 32 -6.71 17.96 33.32
N ILE A 33 -6.49 19.27 33.48
CA ILE A 33 -6.14 20.16 32.37
C ILE A 33 -4.72 19.91 31.85
N THR A 34 -3.83 19.31 32.64
CA THR A 34 -2.50 18.94 32.17
C THR A 34 -2.54 17.70 31.26
N PHE A 35 -3.42 16.71 31.55
CA PHE A 35 -3.41 15.42 30.84
C PHE A 35 -4.51 15.24 29.79
N ILE A 36 -5.70 15.82 29.98
CA ILE A 36 -6.86 15.62 29.07
C ILE A 36 -6.76 16.46 27.78
N PRO A 37 -6.50 17.78 27.83
CA PRO A 37 -6.42 18.60 26.63
C PRO A 37 -5.37 18.14 25.61
N PRO A 38 -4.14 17.71 25.99
CA PRO A 38 -3.20 17.12 25.04
C PRO A 38 -3.78 15.93 24.27
N LEU A 39 -4.55 15.07 24.95
CA LEU A 39 -5.19 13.91 24.33
C LEU A 39 -6.25 14.35 23.32
N ILE A 40 -7.07 15.36 23.66
CA ILE A 40 -8.08 15.92 22.77
C ILE A 40 -7.43 16.56 21.53
N ILE A 41 -6.35 17.32 21.71
CA ILE A 41 -5.61 17.97 20.62
C ILE A 41 -5.05 16.93 19.66
N VAL A 42 -4.37 15.91 20.19
CA VAL A 42 -3.77 14.84 19.37
C VAL A 42 -4.85 14.03 18.65
N TYR A 43 -5.96 13.71 19.33
CA TYR A 43 -7.09 13.03 18.70
C TYR A 43 -7.71 13.85 17.56
N ARG A 44 -7.87 15.17 17.75
CA ARG A 44 -8.41 16.09 16.74
C ARG A 44 -7.44 16.39 15.60
N SER A 45 -6.14 16.18 15.80
CA SER A 45 -5.11 16.36 14.76
C SER A 45 -5.08 15.25 13.71
N TYR A 46 -5.94 14.23 13.82
CA TYR A 46 -6.02 13.06 12.93
C TYR A 46 -4.76 12.18 12.85
N GLY A 47 -3.70 12.49 13.60
CA GLY A 47 -2.48 11.69 13.65
C GLY A 47 -2.57 10.45 14.53
N PHE A 48 -3.52 10.40 15.48
CA PHE A 48 -3.60 9.34 16.49
C PHE A 48 -4.13 8.01 15.95
N TRP A 49 -5.08 8.05 15.02
CA TRP A 49 -5.78 6.87 14.51
C TRP A 49 -5.73 6.79 12.98
N LEU A 50 -4.53 6.50 12.46
CA LEU A 50 -4.29 6.31 11.03
C LEU A 50 -5.11 5.13 10.50
N ARG A 51 -5.96 5.39 9.50
CA ARG A 51 -6.79 4.35 8.87
C ARG A 51 -6.07 3.60 7.74
N GLU A 52 -5.12 4.28 7.11
CA GLU A 52 -4.33 3.77 6.01
C GLU A 52 -2.87 4.18 6.18
N ALA A 53 -1.97 3.33 5.72
CA ALA A 53 -0.55 3.64 5.56
C ALA A 53 -0.06 2.98 4.28
N THR A 54 1.06 3.46 3.76
CA THR A 54 1.67 2.94 2.54
C THR A 54 3.05 2.36 2.83
N TYR A 55 3.47 1.41 2.02
CA TYR A 55 4.84 0.92 1.98
C TYR A 55 5.24 0.59 0.55
N ARG A 56 6.54 0.52 0.31
CA ARG A 56 7.08 0.03 -0.97
C ARG A 56 7.53 -1.42 -0.85
N GLU A 57 7.16 -2.22 -1.83
CA GLU A 57 7.61 -3.59 -2.00
C GLU A 57 7.62 -3.96 -3.49
N GLN A 58 8.68 -4.63 -3.93
CA GLN A 58 8.71 -5.27 -5.23
C GLN A 58 7.99 -6.63 -5.14
N PRO A 59 6.90 -6.83 -5.90
CA PRO A 59 6.14 -8.07 -5.88
C PRO A 59 6.94 -9.22 -6.50
N ASN A 60 6.71 -10.44 -6.01
CA ASN A 60 7.18 -11.63 -6.70
C ASN A 60 6.09 -12.03 -7.71
N VAL A 61 6.35 -11.73 -8.98
CA VAL A 61 5.49 -12.05 -10.12
C VAL A 61 6.12 -13.17 -10.92
N ALA A 62 5.32 -14.13 -11.36
CA ALA A 62 5.76 -15.17 -12.27
C ALA A 62 4.68 -15.45 -13.33
N PHE A 63 5.08 -15.54 -14.59
CA PHE A 63 4.18 -15.86 -15.68
C PHE A 63 3.68 -17.29 -15.54
N LYS A 64 2.35 -17.46 -15.51
CA LYS A 64 1.71 -18.77 -15.34
C LYS A 64 1.88 -19.65 -16.58
N LYS A 65 2.40 -19.09 -17.67
CA LYS A 65 2.46 -19.72 -19.01
C LYS A 65 1.07 -20.07 -19.53
N GLU A 66 0.07 -19.31 -19.09
CA GLU A 66 -1.29 -19.37 -19.58
C GLU A 66 -1.62 -18.05 -20.26
N PHE A 67 -2.25 -18.13 -21.43
CA PHE A 67 -2.68 -16.95 -22.17
C PHE A 67 -3.84 -17.25 -23.14
N ILE A 68 -4.56 -16.20 -23.50
CA ILE A 68 -5.58 -16.19 -24.56
C ILE A 68 -5.20 -15.12 -25.56
N LEU A 69 -5.11 -15.50 -26.82
CA LEU A 69 -4.78 -14.65 -27.96
C LEU A 69 -5.94 -14.67 -28.95
N GLN A 70 -6.39 -13.48 -29.31
CA GLN A 70 -7.32 -13.23 -30.40
C GLN A 70 -6.70 -12.18 -31.32
N VAL A 71 -6.58 -12.53 -32.59
CA VAL A 71 -6.08 -11.67 -33.65
C VAL A 71 -7.26 -11.37 -34.57
N ASP A 72 -7.63 -10.11 -34.68
CA ASP A 72 -8.73 -9.66 -35.50
C ASP A 72 -8.22 -9.46 -36.94
N LEU A 73 -8.88 -10.10 -37.90
CA LEU A 73 -8.57 -10.01 -39.34
C LEU A 73 -9.56 -9.10 -40.05
N GLN A 74 -9.13 -8.47 -41.15
CA GLN A 74 -9.98 -7.60 -41.97
C GLN A 74 -11.15 -8.35 -42.63
N SER A 75 -10.97 -9.64 -42.91
CA SER A 75 -12.01 -10.52 -43.46
C SER A 75 -13.17 -10.80 -42.49
N GLY A 76 -13.05 -10.39 -41.22
CA GLY A 76 -14.06 -10.56 -40.18
C GLY A 76 -13.98 -11.87 -39.40
N SER A 77 -13.22 -12.86 -39.87
CA SER A 77 -12.96 -14.10 -39.14
C SER A 77 -11.70 -13.95 -38.27
N PRO A 78 -11.79 -13.97 -36.93
CA PRO A 78 -10.59 -13.82 -36.10
C PRO A 78 -9.72 -15.07 -36.15
N ALA A 79 -8.42 -14.91 -35.94
CA ALA A 79 -7.50 -16.00 -35.64
C ALA A 79 -7.32 -16.10 -34.12
N VAL A 80 -7.51 -17.28 -33.56
CA VAL A 80 -7.60 -17.48 -32.12
C VAL A 80 -6.63 -18.56 -31.66
N TYR A 81 -6.07 -18.38 -30.47
CA TYR A 81 -5.30 -19.41 -29.77
C TYR A 81 -5.35 -19.20 -28.27
N SER A 82 -5.33 -20.28 -27.50
CA SER A 82 -5.08 -20.21 -26.07
C SER A 82 -4.25 -21.39 -25.60
N THR A 83 -3.77 -21.31 -24.38
CA THR A 83 -3.18 -22.45 -23.67
C THR A 83 -4.25 -23.40 -23.10
N PHE A 84 -5.52 -23.00 -23.13
CA PHE A 84 -6.64 -23.81 -22.64
C PHE A 84 -7.17 -24.71 -23.75
N GLN A 85 -6.94 -26.02 -23.62
CA GLN A 85 -7.31 -27.00 -24.64
C GLN A 85 -8.80 -26.96 -25.01
N GLN A 86 -9.68 -26.83 -24.01
CA GLN A 86 -11.12 -26.81 -24.23
C GLN A 86 -11.58 -25.59 -25.04
N TYR A 87 -10.96 -24.43 -24.84
CA TYR A 87 -11.23 -23.25 -25.67
C TYR A 87 -10.80 -23.46 -27.13
N ASN A 88 -9.62 -24.05 -27.33
CA ASN A 88 -9.12 -24.35 -28.67
C ASN A 88 -10.02 -25.34 -29.42
N GLN A 89 -10.63 -26.30 -28.71
CA GLN A 89 -11.63 -27.22 -29.28
C GLN A 89 -12.91 -26.48 -29.69
N LEU A 90 -13.41 -25.56 -28.87
CA LEU A 90 -14.59 -24.75 -29.19
C LEU A 90 -14.34 -23.81 -30.38
N MET A 91 -13.11 -23.34 -30.56
CA MET A 91 -12.70 -22.38 -31.61
C MET A 91 -11.96 -23.04 -32.78
N GLN A 92 -12.16 -24.34 -33.01
CA GLN A 92 -11.38 -25.14 -33.97
C GLN A 92 -11.37 -24.56 -35.40
N SER A 93 -12.45 -23.92 -35.84
CA SER A 93 -12.54 -23.29 -37.17
C SER A 93 -11.64 -22.06 -37.32
N TYR A 94 -11.25 -21.42 -36.22
CA TYR A 94 -10.49 -20.17 -36.16
C TYR A 94 -9.10 -20.37 -35.55
N LEU A 95 -8.74 -21.61 -35.23
CA LEU A 95 -7.53 -21.94 -34.47
C LEU A 95 -6.27 -21.76 -35.33
N ARG A 96 -5.33 -20.95 -34.84
CA ARG A 96 -3.98 -20.81 -35.39
C ARG A 96 -2.97 -21.06 -34.28
N ILE A 97 -2.10 -22.06 -34.41
CA ILE A 97 -1.13 -22.42 -33.35
C ILE A 97 0.13 -21.55 -33.52
N PRO A 98 0.44 -20.62 -32.60
CA PRO A 98 1.63 -19.79 -32.69
C PRO A 98 2.86 -20.49 -32.11
N LEU A 99 4.04 -20.04 -32.54
CA LEU A 99 5.28 -20.31 -31.83
C LEU A 99 5.39 -19.35 -30.65
N VAL A 100 5.53 -19.89 -29.43
CA VAL A 100 5.59 -19.12 -28.19
C VAL A 100 6.99 -19.22 -27.59
N LYS A 101 7.64 -18.07 -27.38
CA LYS A 101 8.90 -17.97 -26.63
C LYS A 101 8.65 -17.04 -25.45
N ALA A 102 8.80 -17.55 -24.24
CA ALA A 102 8.65 -16.78 -23.01
C ALA A 102 9.91 -16.94 -22.16
N ARG A 103 10.45 -15.81 -21.70
CA ARG A 103 11.63 -15.74 -20.84
C ARG A 103 11.37 -14.72 -19.75
N GLU A 104 11.62 -15.11 -18.51
CA GLU A 104 11.60 -14.20 -17.36
C GLU A 104 13.03 -13.97 -16.90
N ASP A 105 13.42 -12.70 -16.78
CA ASP A 105 14.76 -12.28 -16.42
C ASP A 105 14.76 -11.64 -15.03
N ASP A 106 15.74 -12.02 -14.22
CA ASP A 106 16.14 -11.37 -12.98
C ASP A 106 17.38 -10.52 -13.29
N THR A 107 17.19 -9.21 -13.35
CA THR A 107 18.19 -8.25 -13.82
C THR A 107 19.11 -7.81 -12.69
N ASN A 108 18.61 -7.84 -11.45
CA ASN A 108 19.31 -7.35 -10.27
C ASN A 108 19.88 -8.48 -9.37
N GLY A 109 19.51 -9.73 -9.63
CA GLY A 109 19.99 -10.92 -8.94
C GLY A 109 19.39 -11.13 -7.55
N ASP A 110 18.22 -10.55 -7.25
CA ASP A 110 17.57 -10.64 -5.95
C ASP A 110 16.69 -11.90 -5.77
N GLY A 111 16.61 -12.75 -6.81
CA GLY A 111 15.82 -13.97 -6.82
C GLY A 111 14.34 -13.75 -7.12
N LYS A 112 13.95 -12.56 -7.60
CA LYS A 112 12.64 -12.27 -8.18
C LYS A 112 12.81 -11.92 -9.65
N TYR A 113 11.80 -12.27 -10.44
CA TYR A 113 11.79 -11.83 -11.83
C TYR A 113 11.49 -10.32 -11.88
N ASP A 114 12.17 -9.62 -12.78
CA ASP A 114 11.99 -8.20 -13.04
C ASP A 114 11.27 -7.94 -14.37
N VAL A 115 11.49 -8.80 -15.37
CA VAL A 115 10.99 -8.58 -16.74
C VAL A 115 10.52 -9.88 -17.36
N LEU A 116 9.35 -9.85 -18.02
CA LEU A 116 8.89 -10.87 -18.95
C LEU A 116 9.16 -10.42 -20.39
N ASN A 117 9.93 -11.23 -21.11
CA ASN A 117 10.13 -11.16 -22.54
C ASN A 117 9.28 -12.25 -23.21
N LEU A 118 8.23 -11.84 -23.92
CA LEU A 118 7.30 -12.74 -24.60
C LEU A 118 7.29 -12.45 -26.11
N ASP A 119 7.65 -13.44 -26.91
CA ASP A 119 7.52 -13.42 -28.36
C ASP A 119 6.52 -14.47 -28.83
N LEU A 120 5.54 -14.04 -29.61
CA LEU A 120 4.55 -14.89 -30.26
C LEU A 120 4.67 -14.72 -31.78
N GLU A 121 4.85 -15.82 -32.50
CA GLU A 121 4.82 -15.83 -33.96
C GLU A 121 3.59 -16.61 -34.43
N VAL A 122 2.59 -15.89 -34.90
CA VAL A 122 1.31 -16.48 -35.31
C VAL A 122 1.36 -16.75 -36.82
N PRO A 123 1.20 -18.01 -37.26
CA PRO A 123 1.18 -18.33 -38.68
C PRO A 123 -0.10 -17.78 -39.32
N MET A 124 0.06 -17.10 -40.45
CA MET A 124 -1.01 -16.46 -41.20
C MET A 124 -1.00 -16.93 -42.65
N ASN A 125 -2.17 -16.98 -43.29
CA ASN A 125 -2.25 -17.22 -44.72
C ASN A 125 -1.93 -15.94 -45.51
N VAL A 126 -1.70 -16.12 -46.81
CA VAL A 126 -1.37 -15.02 -47.75
C VAL A 126 -2.44 -13.93 -47.75
N GLU A 127 -3.72 -14.31 -47.64
CA GLU A 127 -4.87 -13.41 -47.68
C GLU A 127 -5.24 -12.82 -46.31
N ASP A 128 -4.62 -13.31 -45.22
CA ASP A 128 -4.98 -12.89 -43.87
C ASP A 128 -4.37 -11.53 -43.53
N GLU A 129 -5.16 -10.47 -43.55
CA GLU A 129 -4.75 -9.13 -43.15
C GLU A 129 -5.10 -8.86 -41.68
N VAL A 130 -4.08 -8.66 -40.83
CA VAL A 130 -4.22 -8.48 -39.39
C VAL A 130 -4.48 -7.02 -39.04
N VAL A 131 -5.62 -6.72 -38.40
CA VAL A 131 -6.04 -5.35 -38.05
C VAL A 131 -6.10 -5.12 -36.54
N GLY A 132 -6.12 -6.18 -35.73
CA GLY A 132 -6.19 -6.03 -34.28
C GLY A 132 -5.64 -7.22 -33.52
N VAL A 133 -5.25 -6.98 -32.28
CA VAL A 133 -4.71 -7.99 -31.38
C VAL A 133 -5.29 -7.74 -29.98
N LYS A 134 -5.80 -8.82 -29.39
CA LYS A 134 -6.23 -8.92 -28.00
C LYS A 134 -5.47 -10.08 -27.37
N LEU A 135 -4.64 -9.77 -26.38
CA LEU A 135 -3.81 -10.74 -25.68
C LEU A 135 -4.05 -10.60 -24.18
N LEU A 136 -4.42 -11.71 -23.56
CA LEU A 136 -4.53 -11.87 -22.11
C LEU A 136 -3.46 -12.79 -21.61
N LEU A 137 -2.70 -12.32 -20.64
CA LEU A 137 -1.64 -13.06 -19.97
C LEU A 137 -2.01 -13.25 -18.49
N PHE A 138 -1.80 -14.45 -17.97
CA PHE A 138 -2.05 -14.78 -16.57
C PHE A 138 -0.75 -14.92 -15.78
N PHE A 139 -0.72 -14.38 -14.56
CA PHE A 139 0.47 -14.38 -13.70
C PHE A 139 0.11 -14.81 -12.28
N TYR A 140 1.07 -15.42 -11.60
CA TYR A 140 1.07 -15.51 -10.16
C TYR A 140 1.64 -14.21 -9.57
N TYR A 141 0.93 -13.62 -8.60
CA TYR A 141 1.36 -12.40 -7.95
C TYR A 141 1.40 -12.59 -6.44
N LYS A 142 2.57 -12.34 -5.84
CA LYS A 142 2.81 -12.54 -4.40
C LYS A 142 3.45 -11.32 -3.74
N LEU A 143 2.92 -10.93 -2.59
CA LEU A 143 3.50 -9.94 -1.67
C LEU A 143 3.84 -10.62 -0.34
N ARG A 144 4.89 -10.18 0.34
CA ARG A 144 5.42 -10.82 1.56
C ARG A 144 5.68 -9.87 2.72
N LYS A 145 5.88 -8.57 2.51
CA LYS A 145 6.45 -7.68 3.55
C LYS A 145 5.57 -7.51 4.79
N PHE A 146 4.25 -7.34 4.63
CA PHE A 146 3.31 -7.20 5.76
C PHE A 146 2.28 -8.33 5.80
N SER A 147 1.33 -8.31 4.86
CA SER A 147 0.40 -9.42 4.64
C SER A 147 0.89 -10.25 3.48
N GLN A 148 0.92 -11.57 3.68
CA GLN A 148 1.26 -12.52 2.63
C GLN A 148 0.08 -12.63 1.65
N PHE A 149 0.08 -11.77 0.65
CA PHE A 149 -1.00 -11.70 -0.33
C PHE A 149 -0.66 -12.54 -1.55
N HIS A 150 -1.58 -13.42 -1.95
CA HIS A 150 -1.47 -14.28 -3.11
C HIS A 150 -2.67 -14.06 -4.02
N MET A 151 -2.42 -13.77 -5.29
CA MET A 151 -3.49 -13.71 -6.29
C MET A 151 -3.04 -14.25 -7.65
N GLU A 152 -4.01 -14.69 -8.42
CA GLU A 152 -3.87 -14.77 -9.88
C GLU A 152 -4.16 -13.40 -10.47
N SER A 153 -3.17 -12.86 -11.17
CA SER A 153 -3.23 -11.55 -11.81
C SER A 153 -3.24 -11.69 -13.32
N LEU A 154 -3.61 -10.60 -13.99
CA LEU A 154 -3.89 -10.56 -15.42
C LEU A 154 -3.27 -9.31 -16.03
N ALA A 155 -2.66 -9.46 -17.20
CA ALA A 155 -2.28 -8.36 -18.06
C ALA A 155 -3.09 -8.45 -19.36
N TYR A 156 -3.71 -7.33 -19.72
CA TYR A 156 -4.49 -7.21 -20.95
C TYR A 156 -3.81 -6.26 -21.91
N ILE A 157 -3.58 -6.74 -23.12
CA ILE A 157 -3.00 -5.98 -24.21
C ILE A 157 -4.02 -5.98 -25.34
N GLU A 158 -4.51 -4.79 -25.67
CA GLU A 158 -5.38 -4.56 -26.82
C GLU A 158 -4.77 -3.50 -27.71
N TYR A 159 -4.73 -3.78 -29.01
CA TYR A 159 -4.37 -2.80 -30.01
C TYR A 159 -5.17 -3.05 -31.29
N VAL A 160 -5.70 -1.99 -31.87
CA VAL A 160 -6.42 -2.03 -33.14
C VAL A 160 -5.82 -0.97 -34.04
N SER A 161 -5.50 -1.36 -35.27
CA SER A 161 -5.02 -0.47 -36.31
C SER A 161 -6.02 -0.43 -37.48
N PRO A 162 -6.12 0.72 -38.17
CA PRO A 162 -6.87 0.80 -39.42
C PRO A 162 -6.12 0.19 -40.62
N ILE A 163 -4.85 -0.17 -40.45
CA ILE A 163 -3.96 -0.65 -41.51
C ILE A 163 -3.41 -2.04 -41.14
N PRO A 164 -3.38 -3.00 -42.08
CA PRO A 164 -2.82 -4.33 -41.87
C PRO A 164 -1.38 -4.31 -41.35
N GLY A 165 -1.11 -5.10 -40.31
CA GLY A 165 0.18 -5.18 -39.63
C GLY A 165 1.00 -6.42 -39.94
N ALA A 166 2.31 -6.27 -39.75
CA ALA A 166 3.31 -7.33 -39.74
C ALA A 166 3.74 -7.68 -38.31
N SER A 167 3.92 -6.67 -37.45
CA SER A 167 4.31 -6.89 -36.07
C SER A 167 3.72 -5.86 -35.10
N LEU A 168 3.58 -6.29 -33.85
CA LEU A 168 3.18 -5.48 -32.71
C LEU A 168 4.23 -5.62 -31.61
N HIS A 169 4.84 -4.51 -31.24
CA HIS A 169 5.76 -4.44 -30.10
C HIS A 169 5.08 -3.70 -28.95
N ILE A 170 5.07 -4.31 -27.77
CA ILE A 170 4.48 -3.76 -26.55
C ILE A 170 5.56 -3.65 -25.48
N PHE A 171 5.66 -2.49 -24.86
CA PHE A 171 6.56 -2.23 -23.73
C PHE A 171 5.75 -1.59 -22.62
N GLY A 172 5.66 -2.19 -21.43
CA GLY A 172 4.88 -1.61 -20.35
C GLY A 172 5.15 -2.24 -18.99
N ASP A 173 4.52 -1.68 -17.97
CA ASP A 173 4.71 -2.10 -16.58
C ASP A 173 3.47 -2.81 -16.06
N LEU A 174 3.64 -3.98 -15.43
CA LEU A 174 2.56 -4.67 -14.75
C LEU A 174 2.37 -4.05 -13.36
N ARG A 175 1.35 -3.21 -13.20
CA ARG A 175 1.12 -2.47 -11.96
C ARG A 175 -0.06 -2.94 -11.14
N LEU A 176 0.04 -2.78 -9.82
CA LEU A 176 -1.01 -3.14 -8.87
C LEU A 176 -2.07 -2.03 -8.76
N ARG A 177 -3.33 -2.40 -8.94
CA ARG A 177 -4.50 -1.56 -8.71
C ARG A 177 -5.31 -2.07 -7.53
N GLN A 178 -5.32 -1.29 -6.46
CA GLN A 178 -6.02 -1.61 -5.20
C GLN A 178 -7.27 -0.74 -5.03
N LYS A 179 -8.42 -1.38 -4.79
CA LYS A 179 -9.69 -0.76 -4.35
C LYS A 179 -9.93 -0.94 -2.85
N GLN A 180 -9.31 -1.97 -2.26
CA GLN A 180 -9.38 -2.27 -0.82
C GLN A 180 -7.97 -2.30 -0.24
N LEU A 181 -7.82 -1.73 0.96
CA LEU A 181 -6.58 -1.81 1.74
C LEU A 181 -6.27 -3.26 2.13
N LEU A 182 -4.99 -3.63 2.06
CA LEU A 182 -4.52 -4.92 2.57
C LEU A 182 -4.45 -4.92 4.11
N GLY A 183 -4.42 -6.11 4.71
CA GLY A 183 -4.16 -6.26 6.14
C GLY A 183 -2.72 -5.93 6.50
N HIS A 184 -2.45 -5.55 7.76
CA HIS A 184 -1.07 -5.44 8.27
C HIS A 184 -0.39 -6.78 8.55
N LYS A 185 -1.15 -7.89 8.58
CA LYS A 185 -0.64 -9.24 8.88
C LYS A 185 -1.54 -10.33 8.30
N GLY A 186 -1.04 -11.55 8.29
CA GLY A 186 -1.77 -12.75 7.88
C GLY A 186 -1.67 -13.01 6.39
N THR A 187 -2.19 -14.17 5.97
CA THR A 187 -2.17 -14.63 4.59
C THR A 187 -3.52 -14.34 3.94
N ASP A 188 -3.50 -13.64 2.81
CA ASP A 188 -4.68 -13.35 2.02
C ASP A 188 -4.60 -14.12 0.70
N ILE A 189 -5.46 -15.12 0.57
CA ILE A 189 -5.57 -16.02 -0.59
C ILE A 189 -6.92 -15.87 -1.31
N ARG A 190 -7.69 -14.81 -1.00
CA ARG A 190 -9.06 -14.64 -1.52
C ARG A 190 -9.13 -14.61 -3.05
N PHE A 191 -8.05 -14.20 -3.70
CA PHE A 191 -7.96 -14.08 -5.16
C PHE A 191 -6.97 -15.09 -5.79
N ASN A 192 -6.58 -16.12 -5.04
CA ASN A 192 -5.69 -17.19 -5.50
C ASN A 192 -6.45 -18.33 -6.20
N SER A 193 -7.49 -17.98 -6.95
CA SER A 193 -8.26 -18.92 -7.76
C SER A 193 -8.13 -18.57 -9.23
N SER A 194 -8.09 -19.61 -10.07
CA SER A 194 -8.02 -19.46 -11.52
C SER A 194 -9.18 -18.62 -12.03
N LEU A 195 -8.87 -17.60 -12.83
CA LEU A 195 -9.85 -16.73 -13.45
C LEU A 195 -10.66 -17.43 -14.53
N VAL A 196 -10.03 -18.39 -15.20
CA VAL A 196 -10.62 -19.24 -16.22
C VAL A 196 -10.63 -20.67 -15.70
N ASN A 197 -11.77 -21.34 -15.80
CA ASN A 197 -11.85 -22.77 -15.49
C ASN A 197 -11.44 -23.56 -16.73
N PRO A 198 -10.26 -24.23 -16.74
CA PRO A 198 -9.73 -24.92 -17.92
C PRO A 198 -10.57 -26.13 -18.34
N ALA A 199 -11.41 -26.67 -17.44
CA ALA A 199 -12.25 -27.84 -17.68
C ALA A 199 -13.70 -27.49 -18.06
N SER A 200 -14.05 -26.20 -18.10
CA SER A 200 -15.42 -25.78 -18.41
C SER A 200 -15.76 -26.04 -19.88
N PRO A 201 -16.88 -26.72 -20.20
CA PRO A 201 -17.28 -26.97 -21.59
C PRO A 201 -17.96 -25.77 -22.25
N TYR A 202 -18.27 -24.71 -21.49
CA TYR A 202 -19.05 -23.57 -21.99
C TYR A 202 -18.16 -22.48 -22.60
N ALA A 203 -18.49 -22.02 -23.81
CA ALA A 203 -17.77 -20.94 -24.49
C ALA A 203 -17.75 -19.62 -23.68
N ASP A 204 -18.84 -19.31 -22.98
CA ASP A 204 -18.97 -18.10 -22.17
C ASP A 204 -17.92 -18.00 -21.07
N SER A 205 -17.44 -19.13 -20.55
CA SER A 205 -16.42 -19.17 -19.50
C SER A 205 -15.04 -18.70 -19.97
N TYR A 206 -14.78 -18.77 -21.28
CA TYR A 206 -13.55 -18.29 -21.91
C TYR A 206 -13.71 -16.94 -22.59
N SER A 207 -14.94 -16.41 -22.64
CA SER A 207 -15.19 -15.09 -23.24
C SER A 207 -14.46 -14.00 -22.46
N LEU A 208 -13.83 -13.08 -23.19
CA LEU A 208 -13.08 -11.97 -22.58
C LEU A 208 -13.98 -11.14 -21.66
N ALA A 209 -15.23 -10.92 -22.07
CA ALA A 209 -16.20 -10.17 -21.28
C ALA A 209 -16.45 -10.79 -19.89
N THR A 210 -16.65 -12.10 -19.80
CA THR A 210 -16.84 -12.79 -18.51
C THR A 210 -15.59 -12.74 -17.66
N ILE A 211 -14.42 -12.96 -18.26
CA ILE A 211 -13.13 -12.89 -17.56
C ILE A 211 -12.92 -11.49 -16.97
N PHE A 212 -13.10 -10.43 -17.76
CA PHE A 212 -12.96 -9.06 -17.28
C PHE A 212 -13.99 -8.68 -16.24
N LYS A 213 -15.24 -9.15 -16.37
CA LYS A 213 -16.29 -8.92 -15.38
C LYS A 213 -15.90 -9.52 -14.03
N ASN A 214 -15.44 -10.77 -14.02
CA ASN A 214 -14.99 -11.47 -12.81
C ASN A 214 -13.68 -10.92 -12.25
N TYR A 215 -12.78 -10.45 -13.10
CA TYR A 215 -11.52 -9.86 -12.67
C TYR A 215 -11.71 -8.46 -12.07
N THR A 216 -12.50 -7.61 -12.73
CA THR A 216 -12.74 -6.23 -12.30
C THR A 216 -13.59 -6.15 -11.03
N SER A 217 -14.40 -7.17 -10.73
CA SER A 217 -15.14 -7.24 -9.48
C SER A 217 -14.24 -7.50 -8.26
N ARG A 218 -13.00 -7.98 -8.47
CA ARG A 218 -12.00 -8.11 -7.41
C ARG A 218 -11.58 -6.74 -6.89
N ASN A 219 -11.27 -6.69 -5.60
CA ASN A 219 -10.80 -5.46 -4.95
C ASN A 219 -9.32 -5.20 -5.18
N VAL A 220 -8.55 -6.21 -5.59
CA VAL A 220 -7.12 -6.10 -5.88
C VAL A 220 -6.88 -6.78 -7.22
N THR A 221 -6.28 -6.03 -8.15
CA THR A 221 -6.07 -6.43 -9.54
C THR A 221 -4.73 -5.87 -10.03
N THR A 222 -4.12 -6.45 -11.05
CA THR A 222 -3.06 -5.80 -11.84
C THR A 222 -3.60 -5.24 -13.15
N VAL A 223 -2.96 -4.19 -13.66
CA VAL A 223 -3.20 -3.61 -14.97
C VAL A 223 -1.86 -3.37 -15.66
N LEU A 224 -1.84 -3.46 -16.99
CA LEU A 224 -0.67 -3.01 -17.75
C LEU A 224 -0.74 -1.48 -17.87
N GLN A 225 0.16 -0.79 -17.18
CA GLN A 225 0.23 0.66 -17.16
C GLN A 225 1.40 1.15 -18.02
N ASP A 226 1.29 2.38 -18.53
CA ASP A 226 2.35 3.06 -19.29
C ASP A 226 2.83 2.25 -20.52
N ALA A 227 1.89 1.52 -21.15
CA ALA A 227 2.20 0.61 -22.25
C ALA A 227 2.37 1.34 -23.59
N ASN A 228 3.60 1.40 -24.10
CA ASN A 228 3.91 1.84 -25.45
C ASN A 228 3.67 0.71 -26.43
N LYS A 229 2.87 0.99 -27.48
CA LYS A 229 2.47 0.01 -28.50
C LYS A 229 2.94 0.51 -29.85
N ILE A 230 3.87 -0.22 -30.47
CA ILE A 230 4.45 0.13 -31.76
C ILE A 230 3.94 -0.88 -32.79
N TRP A 231 3.24 -0.37 -33.80
CA TRP A 231 2.70 -1.15 -34.89
C TRP A 231 3.56 -1.00 -36.13
N THR A 232 3.94 -2.12 -36.75
CA THR A 232 4.68 -2.12 -38.01
C THR A 232 3.85 -2.79 -39.08
N SER A 233 3.71 -2.15 -40.24
CA SER A 233 3.00 -2.68 -41.42
C SER A 233 3.99 -3.30 -42.42
N GLY A 234 3.46 -3.86 -43.51
CA GLY A 234 4.29 -4.42 -44.60
C GLY A 234 4.69 -5.87 -44.37
N ARG A 235 3.72 -6.74 -44.07
CA ARG A 235 3.98 -8.17 -43.88
C ARG A 235 4.31 -8.83 -45.21
N GLY A 236 5.37 -9.64 -45.24
CA GLY A 236 5.58 -10.58 -46.36
C GLY A 236 4.44 -11.61 -46.41
N SER A 237 4.06 -12.04 -47.61
CA SER A 237 2.90 -12.94 -47.82
C SER A 237 3.01 -14.28 -47.08
N THR A 238 4.23 -14.76 -46.82
CA THR A 238 4.51 -16.02 -46.12
C THR A 238 5.01 -15.83 -44.68
N ASN A 239 5.18 -14.58 -44.24
CA ASN A 239 5.75 -14.30 -42.92
C ASN A 239 4.67 -14.40 -41.84
N PRO A 240 4.98 -14.99 -40.67
CA PRO A 240 4.07 -14.98 -39.53
C PRO A 240 3.90 -13.55 -39.01
N PHE A 241 2.77 -13.31 -38.36
CA PHE A 241 2.55 -12.08 -37.60
C PHE A 241 3.27 -12.17 -36.25
N LYS A 242 4.10 -11.17 -35.92
CA LYS A 242 4.95 -11.20 -34.73
C LYS A 242 4.42 -10.27 -33.63
N ILE A 243 4.22 -10.81 -32.43
CA ILE A 243 3.87 -10.04 -31.24
C ILE A 243 5.01 -10.17 -30.25
N THR A 244 5.67 -9.05 -29.94
CA THR A 244 6.71 -8.98 -28.91
C THR A 244 6.18 -8.14 -27.76
N ALA A 245 6.09 -8.71 -26.56
CA ALA A 245 5.69 -8.02 -25.36
C ALA A 245 6.81 -8.09 -24.32
N VAL A 246 7.27 -6.91 -23.90
CA VAL A 246 8.20 -6.74 -22.78
C VAL A 246 7.42 -6.11 -21.63
N ILE A 247 7.25 -6.86 -20.55
CA ILE A 247 6.48 -6.45 -19.38
C ILE A 247 7.39 -6.39 -18.18
N ASN A 248 7.54 -5.20 -17.60
CA ASN A 248 8.34 -5.00 -16.39
C ASN A 248 7.51 -5.24 -15.13
N TYR A 249 8.17 -5.68 -14.06
CA TYR A 249 7.62 -5.91 -12.74
C TYR A 249 8.23 -4.90 -11.75
N PRO A 250 7.74 -3.64 -11.72
CA PRO A 250 8.33 -2.57 -10.92
C PRO A 250 8.06 -2.72 -9.42
N GLU A 251 8.77 -1.93 -8.61
CA GLU A 251 8.44 -1.75 -7.20
C GLU A 251 7.13 -0.97 -7.03
N GLU A 252 6.24 -1.46 -6.17
CA GLU A 252 4.89 -0.91 -6.01
C GLU A 252 4.70 -0.23 -4.67
N VAL A 253 3.87 0.83 -4.67
CA VAL A 253 3.39 1.48 -3.44
C VAL A 253 2.08 0.84 -3.03
N ILE A 254 2.10 0.10 -1.94
CA ILE A 254 0.97 -0.69 -1.46
C ILE A 254 0.34 -0.04 -0.24
N SER A 255 -0.98 0.06 -0.23
CA SER A 255 -1.76 0.61 0.87
C SER A 255 -2.31 -0.51 1.78
N TYR A 256 -2.15 -0.33 3.10
CA TYR A 256 -2.58 -1.30 4.11
C TYR A 256 -3.22 -0.63 5.32
N THR A 257 -3.94 -1.43 6.10
CA THR A 257 -4.56 -1.04 7.38
C THR A 257 -3.56 -1.21 8.53
N PRO A 258 -3.12 -0.12 9.20
CA PRO A 258 -2.16 -0.21 10.30
C PRO A 258 -2.66 -1.10 11.46
N GLY A 259 -1.75 -1.86 12.06
CA GLY A 259 -2.05 -2.66 13.26
C GLY A 259 -2.07 -1.81 14.54
N PHE A 260 -2.69 -2.35 15.60
CA PHE A 260 -2.81 -1.69 16.92
C PHE A 260 -1.48 -1.14 17.44
N TRP A 261 -0.41 -1.95 17.42
CA TRP A 261 0.90 -1.52 17.92
C TRP A 261 1.53 -0.40 17.11
N ASN A 262 1.27 -0.34 15.79
CA ASN A 262 1.75 0.77 14.97
C ASN A 262 1.02 2.07 15.33
N LEU A 263 -0.29 1.98 15.59
CA LEU A 263 -1.09 3.12 16.06
C LEU A 263 -0.62 3.61 17.42
N ILE A 264 -0.42 2.71 18.40
CA ILE A 264 0.05 3.09 19.74
C ILE A 264 1.44 3.72 19.69
N LYS A 265 2.37 3.17 18.90
CA LYS A 265 3.72 3.73 18.75
C LYS A 265 3.68 5.20 18.31
N TRP A 266 2.91 5.52 17.28
CA TRP A 266 2.82 6.89 16.76
C TRP A 266 1.95 7.80 17.62
N GLY A 267 0.84 7.28 18.15
CA GLY A 267 -0.03 8.00 19.09
C GLY A 267 0.72 8.42 20.36
N TRP A 268 1.59 7.56 20.88
CA TRP A 268 2.45 7.87 22.02
C TRP A 268 3.40 9.03 21.73
N VAL A 269 4.10 9.00 20.59
CA VAL A 269 5.05 10.07 20.20
C VAL A 269 4.35 11.42 20.09
N GLN A 270 3.17 11.46 19.47
CA GLN A 270 2.37 12.68 19.34
C GLN A 270 1.87 13.18 20.71
N TYR A 271 1.35 12.26 21.53
CA TYR A 271 0.85 12.58 22.87
C TYR A 271 1.92 13.17 23.77
N VAL A 272 3.10 12.52 23.86
CA VAL A 272 4.21 13.00 24.70
C VAL A 272 4.70 14.37 24.26
N SER A 273 4.77 14.62 22.94
CA SER A 273 5.22 15.90 22.39
C SER A 273 4.34 17.07 22.85
N VAL A 274 3.01 16.90 22.84
CA VAL A 274 2.07 17.93 23.32
C VAL A 274 2.05 17.97 24.85
N LEU A 275 2.10 16.81 25.51
CA LEU A 275 2.07 16.72 26.98
C LEU A 275 3.23 17.48 27.63
N LEU A 276 4.44 17.45 27.05
CA LEU A 276 5.60 18.18 27.60
C LEU A 276 5.37 19.70 27.66
N ILE A 277 4.70 20.28 26.66
CA ILE A 277 4.36 21.71 26.64
C ILE A 277 3.36 22.02 27.75
N PHE A 278 2.33 21.19 27.90
CA PHE A 278 1.34 21.33 28.97
C PHE A 278 1.97 21.17 30.35
N LEU A 279 2.83 20.17 30.55
CA LEU A 279 3.57 19.98 31.80
C LEU A 279 4.40 21.22 32.13
N TYR A 280 5.09 21.82 31.16
CA TYR A 280 5.87 23.04 31.37
C TYR A 280 4.98 24.22 31.80
N ILE A 281 3.92 24.51 31.03
CA ILE A 281 2.99 25.64 31.30
C ILE A 281 2.31 25.46 32.66
N PHE A 282 1.72 24.30 32.93
CA PHE A 282 1.01 24.06 34.17
C PHE A 282 1.94 23.95 35.38
N ASN A 283 3.21 23.58 35.20
CA ASN A 283 4.19 23.69 36.27
C ASN A 283 4.43 25.14 36.66
N LYS A 284 4.56 26.06 35.68
CA LYS A 284 4.69 27.50 35.94
C LYS A 284 3.44 28.07 36.62
N VAL A 285 2.24 27.67 36.16
CA VAL A 285 0.97 28.08 36.77
C VAL A 285 0.87 27.59 38.23
N LYS A 286 1.25 26.34 38.52
CA LYS A 286 1.30 25.82 39.89
C LYS A 286 2.24 26.65 40.77
N VAL A 287 3.46 26.90 40.30
CA VAL A 287 4.45 27.70 41.04
C VAL A 287 3.88 29.08 41.35
N PHE A 288 3.26 29.75 40.36
CA PHE A 288 2.62 31.05 40.55
C PHE A 288 1.51 31.01 41.62
N ILE A 289 0.57 30.07 41.52
CA ILE A 289 -0.57 29.96 42.43
C ILE A 289 -0.12 29.76 43.89
N PHE A 290 0.86 28.89 44.12
CA PHE A 290 1.34 28.59 45.48
C PHE A 290 2.31 29.64 46.01
N GLN A 291 3.14 30.26 45.17
CA GLN A 291 4.00 31.37 45.59
C GLN A 291 3.17 32.59 46.03
N HIS A 292 2.09 32.90 45.32
CA HIS A 292 1.19 34.02 45.66
C HIS A 292 0.10 33.66 46.67
N GLN A 293 0.09 32.44 47.22
CA GLN A 293 -0.90 31.97 48.21
C GLN A 293 -2.36 32.24 47.80
N LEU A 294 -2.68 32.10 46.50
CA LEU A 294 -4.04 32.33 46.00
C LEU A 294 -5.07 31.35 46.59
N VAL A 295 -4.60 30.28 47.22
CA VAL A 295 -5.42 29.29 47.93
C VAL A 295 -4.80 28.99 49.30
N PRO A 296 -5.59 28.80 50.37
CA PRO A 296 -5.08 28.51 51.70
C PRO A 296 -4.21 27.24 51.69
N THR A 297 -2.92 27.44 51.95
CA THR A 297 -1.92 26.37 52.05
C THR A 297 -0.98 26.67 53.22
N ILE A 298 -0.52 25.63 53.89
CA ILE A 298 0.47 25.75 54.95
C ILE A 298 1.84 25.67 54.29
N VAL A 299 2.63 26.74 54.37
CA VAL A 299 3.98 26.80 53.80
C VAL A 299 4.99 26.37 54.86
N GLU A 300 5.65 25.23 54.62
CA GLU A 300 6.85 24.83 55.36
C GLU A 300 8.09 25.20 54.52
N SER A 301 8.87 26.16 55.02
CA SER A 301 10.22 26.44 54.54
C SER A 301 11.22 25.69 55.42
N SER A 302 12.33 25.24 54.84
CA SER A 302 13.44 24.65 55.59
C SER A 302 13.98 25.56 56.69
N LEU A 303 13.85 26.89 56.57
CA LEU A 303 14.31 27.87 57.54
C LEU A 303 13.42 27.92 58.80
N THR A 304 12.09 27.76 58.66
CA THR A 304 11.17 27.77 59.81
C THR A 304 11.27 26.50 60.67
N MET A 305 11.65 25.36 60.09
CA MET A 305 11.93 24.14 60.88
C MET A 305 13.20 24.23 61.74
N GLN A 306 14.20 25.01 61.34
CA GLN A 306 15.41 25.20 62.16
C GLN A 306 15.16 26.10 63.37
N ASN A 307 14.34 27.15 63.25
CA ASN A 307 13.99 28.00 64.41
C ASN A 307 13.10 27.26 65.42
N GLY A 308 12.08 26.52 64.97
CA GLY A 308 11.20 25.77 65.89
C GLY A 308 11.87 24.61 66.64
N ARG A 309 13.08 24.19 66.22
CA ARG A 309 13.88 23.17 66.92
C ARG A 309 14.87 23.78 67.92
N LYS A 310 15.23 25.06 67.77
CA LYS A 310 16.05 25.79 68.75
C LYS A 310 15.24 26.24 69.96
N ASP A 311 13.96 26.57 69.77
CA ASP A 311 13.09 27.04 70.86
C ASP A 311 12.54 25.92 71.77
N LYS A 312 12.91 24.65 71.53
CA LYS A 312 12.55 23.49 72.39
C LYS A 312 13.70 22.99 73.27
N VAL A 313 14.82 23.72 73.31
CA VAL A 313 15.94 23.44 74.20
C VAL A 313 16.23 24.68 75.04
N MET A 314 15.28 25.01 75.92
CA MET A 314 15.47 25.74 77.18
C MET A 314 14.38 25.29 78.14
#